data_AF-A0A0M9DPN8-F1
#
_entry.id   AF-A0A0M9DPN8-F1
#
_cell.length_a   1.000
_cell.length_b   1.000
_cell.length_c   1.000
_cell.angle_alpha   90.00
_cell.angle_beta   90.00
_cell.angle_gamma   90.00
#
_symmetry.space_group_name_H-M   'P 1'
#
loop_
_entity.id
_entity.type
_entity.pdbx_description
1 polymer ?
#
loop_
_entity_poly.entity_id
_entity_poly.type
_entity_poly.pdbx_seq_one_letter_code
_entity_poly.pdbx_strand_id
1 'polypeptide(L)' 'MHVPTKVNEDFKITGNWDVLSKELHKKFPQLTETDLKFEENKQEDLLKRIETRLGKKREDVVSVLTKMQAEAK' A
#
# COMPACT_ATOMS: atom_id res chain seq x y z
N MET A 1 -24.26 -9.61 0.23
CA MET A 1 -24.11 -8.38 1.05
C MET A 1 -22.63 -8.06 1.11
N HIS A 2 -22.13 -7.19 0.23
CA HIS A 2 -20.87 -6.51 0.48
C HIS A 2 -21.28 -5.25 1.24
N VAL A 3 -21.08 -5.26 2.56
CA VAL A 3 -21.13 -4.02 3.34
C VAL A 3 -20.06 -3.09 2.73
N PRO A 4 -20.39 -1.87 2.28
CA PRO A 4 -19.39 -0.85 2.10
C PRO A 4 -18.99 -0.40 3.51
N THR A 5 -18.18 -1.20 4.20
CA THR A 5 -17.42 -0.68 5.33
C THR A 5 -16.59 0.45 4.76
N LYS A 6 -16.78 1.64 5.32
CA LYS A 6 -15.94 2.82 5.10
C LYS A 6 -14.49 2.44 5.38
N VAL A 7 -13.79 1.89 4.37
CA VAL A 7 -12.33 1.85 4.35
C VAL A 7 -11.93 3.27 4.03
N ASN A 8 -12.03 4.07 5.09
CA ASN A 8 -11.84 5.49 5.14
C ASN A 8 -10.65 5.93 4.29
N GLU A 9 -10.92 6.94 3.47
CA GLU A 9 -10.06 7.73 2.59
C GLU A 9 -8.81 8.37 3.24
N ASP A 10 -8.33 7.86 4.38
CA ASP A 10 -7.30 8.50 5.21
C ASP A 10 -5.94 7.80 5.16
N PHE A 11 -5.78 6.69 4.41
CA PHE A 11 -4.45 6.14 4.18
C PHE A 11 -3.67 7.06 3.24
N LYS A 12 -2.87 7.93 3.84
CA LYS A 12 -1.91 8.79 3.16
C LYS A 12 -0.51 8.32 3.45
N ILE A 13 0.22 8.02 2.39
CA ILE A 13 1.64 7.79 2.46
C ILE A 13 2.27 9.12 2.87
N THR A 14 2.67 9.21 4.13
CA THR A 14 3.37 10.37 4.67
C THR A 14 4.84 9.99 4.89
N GLY A 15 5.78 10.79 4.38
CA GLY A 15 7.23 10.57 4.53
C GLY A 15 7.90 9.78 3.39
N ASN A 16 8.98 9.07 3.71
CA ASN A 16 9.87 8.39 2.75
C ASN A 16 9.27 7.09 2.19
N TRP A 17 8.43 7.20 1.18
CA TRP A 17 7.90 6.04 0.46
C TRP A 17 8.98 5.13 -0.15
N ASP A 18 10.11 5.68 -0.59
CA ASP A 18 11.22 4.88 -1.15
C ASP A 18 11.73 3.81 -0.19
N VAL A 19 11.78 4.11 1.11
CA VAL A 19 12.19 3.15 2.15
C VAL A 19 11.08 2.13 2.38
N LEU A 20 9.84 2.60 2.51
CA LEU A 20 8.70 1.74 2.73
C LEU A 20 8.52 0.74 1.58
N SER A 21 8.60 1.19 0.34
CA SER A 21 8.50 0.34 -0.85
C SER A 21 9.61 -0.72 -0.89
N LYS A 22 10.84 -0.39 -0.53
CA LYS A 22 11.92 -1.39 -0.41
C LYS A 22 11.61 -2.46 0.62
N GLU A 23 11.12 -2.08 1.79
CA GLU A 23 10.72 -3.04 2.83
C GLU A 23 9.49 -3.86 2.40
N LEU A 24 8.53 -3.24 1.72
CA LEU A 24 7.37 -3.92 1.16
C LEU A 24 7.77 -4.93 0.09
N HIS A 25 8.70 -4.57 -0.80
CA HIS A 25 9.26 -5.46 -1.82
C HIS A 25 9.97 -6.67 -1.20
N LYS A 26 10.75 -6.45 -0.12
CA LYS A 26 11.39 -7.55 0.61
C LYS A 26 10.36 -8.49 1.24
N LYS A 27 9.27 -7.94 1.80
CA LYS A 27 8.22 -8.74 2.44
C LYS A 27 7.30 -9.44 1.42
N PHE A 28 7.07 -8.80 0.29
CA PHE A 28 6.18 -9.22 -0.78
C PHE A 28 6.95 -9.23 -2.10
N PRO A 29 7.73 -10.30 -2.40
CA PRO A 29 8.52 -10.40 -3.63
C PRO A 29 7.66 -10.45 -4.91
N GLN A 30 6.33 -10.54 -4.76
CA GLN A 30 5.36 -10.45 -5.84
C GLN A 30 5.09 -9.00 -6.31
N LEU A 31 5.38 -8.02 -5.45
CA LEU A 31 5.32 -6.61 -5.81
C LEU A 31 6.69 -6.24 -6.36
N THR A 32 6.74 -5.57 -7.52
CA THR A 32 8.00 -5.06 -8.06
C THR A 32 8.20 -3.60 -7.67
N GLU A 33 9.44 -3.10 -7.72
CA GLU A 33 9.73 -1.66 -7.55
C GLU A 33 8.88 -0.78 -8.48
N THR A 34 8.52 -1.29 -9.67
CA THR A 34 7.63 -0.63 -10.62
C THR A 34 6.17 -0.57 -10.13
N ASP A 35 5.66 -1.65 -9.55
CA ASP A 35 4.32 -1.67 -8.94
C ASP A 35 4.26 -0.79 -7.69
N LEU A 36 5.38 -0.68 -6.99
CA LEU A 36 5.55 0.13 -5.78
C LEU A 36 5.95 1.57 -6.08
N LYS A 37 5.94 2.01 -7.33
CA LYS A 37 6.28 3.39 -7.66
C LYS A 37 5.16 4.32 -7.20
N PHE A 38 5.41 5.10 -6.14
CA PHE A 38 4.48 6.12 -5.66
C PHE A 38 4.74 7.46 -6.33
N GLU A 39 3.66 8.09 -6.76
CA GLU A 39 3.62 9.50 -7.13
C GLU A 39 2.57 10.15 -6.24
N GLU A 40 2.82 11.35 -5.70
CA GLU A 40 1.94 12.03 -4.75
C GLU A 40 0.48 12.15 -5.24
N ASN A 41 0.29 12.21 -6.56
CA ASN A 41 -1.01 12.29 -7.22
C ASN A 41 -1.59 10.92 -7.63
N LYS A 42 -0.92 9.80 -7.36
CA LYS A 42 -1.30 8.43 -7.79
C LYS A 42 -1.37 7.42 -6.65
N GLN A 43 -1.69 7.89 -5.45
CA GLN A 43 -1.83 7.01 -4.29
C GLN A 43 -2.93 5.96 -4.46
N GLU A 44 -4.06 6.36 -5.05
CA GLU A 44 -5.17 5.45 -5.31
C GLU A 44 -4.82 4.38 -6.34
N ASP A 45 -4.09 4.76 -7.38
CA ASP A 45 -3.59 3.86 -8.42
C ASP A 45 -2.63 2.82 -7.84
N LEU A 46 -1.70 3.28 -7.00
CA LEU A 46 -0.76 2.44 -6.28
C LEU A 46 -1.49 1.42 -5.39
N LEU A 47 -2.45 1.89 -4.59
CA LEU A 47 -3.27 1.01 -3.73
C LEU A 47 -3.99 -0.05 -4.56
N LYS A 48 -4.63 0.32 -5.67
CA LYS A 48 -5.29 -0.63 -6.58
C LYS A 48 -4.33 -1.66 -7.19
N ARG A 49 -3.13 -1.22 -7.58
CA ARG A 49 -2.10 -2.14 -8.10
C ARG A 49 -1.67 -3.15 -7.05
N ILE A 50 -1.37 -2.67 -5.85
CA ILE A 50 -0.95 -3.53 -4.74
C ILE A 50 -2.07 -4.50 -4.35
N GLU A 51 -3.31 -4.03 -4.28
CA GLU A 51 -4.51 -4.85 -4.06
C GLU A 51 -4.63 -5.97 -5.09
N THR A 52 -4.52 -5.62 -6.37
CA THR A 52 -4.61 -6.57 -7.49
C THR A 52 -3.44 -7.56 -7.50
N ARG A 53 -2.22 -7.08 -7.24
CA ARG A 53 -1.00 -7.91 -7.22
C ARG A 53 -0.97 -8.87 -6.03
N LEU A 54 -1.44 -8.42 -4.87
CA LEU A 54 -1.53 -9.25 -3.67
C LEU A 54 -2.76 -10.17 -3.68
N GLY A 55 -3.78 -9.85 -4.49
CA GLY A 55 -5.08 -10.53 -4.43
C GLY A 55 -5.76 -10.36 -3.07
N LYS A 56 -5.43 -9.27 -2.36
CA LYS A 56 -5.87 -8.99 -1.00
C LYS A 56 -6.94 -7.92 -1.00
N LYS A 57 -7.73 -7.85 0.06
CA LYS A 57 -8.68 -6.74 0.24
C LYS A 57 -7.95 -5.44 0.52
N ARG A 58 -8.54 -4.31 0.13
CA ARG A 58 -8.05 -2.96 0.42
C ARG A 58 -7.65 -2.77 1.89
N GLU A 59 -8.44 -3.31 2.80
CA GLU A 59 -8.20 -3.26 4.26
C GLU A 59 -6.87 -3.90 4.65
N ASP A 60 -6.57 -5.07 4.09
CA ASP A 60 -5.34 -5.80 4.40
C ASP A 60 -4.13 -5.05 3.83
N VAL A 61 -4.26 -4.52 2.61
CA VAL A 61 -3.24 -3.68 1.97
C VAL A 61 -2.96 -2.43 2.80
N VAL A 62 -3.99 -1.68 3.17
CA VAL A 62 -3.86 -0.47 3.98
C VAL A 62 -3.26 -0.78 5.35
N SER A 63 -3.68 -1.88 5.98
CA SER A 63 -3.15 -2.31 7.27
C SER A 63 -1.66 -2.67 7.20
N VAL A 64 -1.28 -3.40 6.16
CA VAL A 64 0.13 -3.71 5.86
C VAL A 64 0.91 -2.43 5.65
N LEU A 65 0.47 -1.55 4.74
CA LEU A 65 1.18 -0.31 4.45
C LEU A 65 1.31 0.58 5.69
N THR A 66 0.25 0.76 6.47
CA THR A 66 0.25 1.51 7.75
C THR A 66 1.28 0.94 8.71
N LYS A 67 1.32 -0.39 8.85
CA LYS A 67 2.29 -1.07 9.71
C LYS A 67 3.72 -0.87 9.22
N MET A 68 3.95 -0.95 7.91
CA MET A 68 5.28 -0.73 7.32
C MET A 68 5.73 0.73 7.47
N GLN A 69 4.83 1.72 7.43
CA GLN A 69 5.19 3.12 7.71
C GLN A 69 5.70 3.29 9.15
N ALA A 70 5.06 2.61 10.10
CA ALA A 70 5.43 2.66 11.50
C ALA A 70 6.79 2.00 11.79
N GLU A 71 7.11 0.92 11.07
CA GLU A 71 8.37 0.19 11.19
C GLU A 71 9.53 0.90 10.48
N ALA A 72 9.24 1.74 9.48
CA ALA A 72 10.24 2.48 8.70
C ALA A 72 10.62 3.86 9.31
N LYS A 73 10.09 4.20 10.50
CA LYS A 73 10.38 5.45 11.21
C LYS A 73 11.71 5.41 11.95
#